data_AF-A0A7C5XIU7-F1
#
_entry.id   AF-A0A7C5XIU7-F1
#
_cell.length_a   1.000
_cell.length_b   1.000
_cell.length_c   1.000
_cell.angle_alpha   90.00
_cell.angle_beta   90.00
_cell.angle_gamma   90.00
#
_symmetry.space_group_name_H-M   'P 1'
#
loop_
_entity.id
_entity.type
_entity.pdbx_description
1 polymer ?
#
loop_
_entity_poly.entity_id
_entity_poly.type
_entity_poly.pdbx_seq_one_letter_code
_entity_poly.pdbx_strand_id
1 'polypeptide(L)'
;MARVPGEVVVELSRSLGVGDGVVEGFVGWLLNNYLVKYPSVGLVRLVIDVLRSGDARVVRFRRALGINSSIDVVVNINDPLFTRLLTAVRITIKALVKVGVIEYVEDLEVVNLVGD
;
A
#
# COMPACT_ATOMS: atom_id res chain seq x y z
N MET A 1 17.52 -0.36 5.77
CA MET A 1 16.46 -1.21 5.18
C MET A 1 15.47 -1.48 6.29
N ALA A 2 14.26 -0.92 6.19
CA ALA A 2 13.19 -1.16 7.16
C ALA A 2 12.73 -2.62 7.05
N ARG A 3 12.79 -3.32 8.18
CA ARG A 3 12.28 -4.68 8.29
C ARG A 3 10.75 -4.63 8.23
N VAL A 4 10.14 -5.50 7.43
CA VAL A 4 8.69 -5.69 7.43
C VAL A 4 8.30 -6.38 8.75
N PRO A 5 7.46 -5.79 9.61
CA PRO A 5 7.05 -6.43 10.86
C PRO A 5 6.17 -7.65 10.58
N GLY A 6 6.55 -8.82 11.12
CA GLY A 6 5.84 -10.08 10.85
C GLY A 6 4.37 -10.06 11.30
N GLU A 7 4.06 -9.36 12.38
CA GLU A 7 2.69 -9.14 12.85
C GLU A 7 1.83 -8.36 11.86
N VAL A 8 2.41 -7.35 11.19
CA VAL A 8 1.74 -6.60 10.12
C VAL A 8 1.46 -7.49 8.93
N VAL A 9 2.38 -8.39 8.57
CA VAL A 9 2.16 -9.35 7.48
C VAL A 9 0.96 -10.24 7.75
N VAL A 10 0.89 -10.83 8.94
CA VAL A 10 -0.21 -11.73 9.33
C VAL A 10 -1.55 -10.99 9.42
N GLU A 11 -1.56 -9.79 10.03
CA GLU A 11 -2.77 -8.96 10.12
C GLU A 11 -3.30 -8.62 8.72
N LEU A 12 -2.45 -8.08 7.85
CA LEU A 12 -2.85 -7.65 6.52
C LEU A 12 -3.25 -8.81 5.63
N SER A 13 -2.58 -9.96 5.72
CA SER A 13 -2.95 -11.14 4.93
C SER A 13 -4.37 -11.60 5.25
N ARG A 14 -4.74 -11.60 6.54
CA ARG A 14 -6.11 -11.89 6.98
C ARG A 14 -7.10 -10.80 6.55
N SER A 15 -6.77 -9.52 6.77
CA SER A 15 -7.68 -8.41 6.49
C SER A 15 -7.95 -8.22 5.00
N LEU A 16 -6.96 -8.51 4.15
CA LEU A 16 -7.04 -8.32 2.70
C LEU A 16 -7.40 -9.61 1.95
N GLY A 17 -7.32 -10.77 2.62
CA GLY A 17 -7.54 -12.07 1.97
C GLY A 17 -6.46 -12.40 0.93
N VAL A 18 -5.22 -11.96 1.17
CA VAL A 18 -4.08 -12.16 0.26
C VAL A 18 -2.98 -12.95 0.97
N GLY A 19 -2.12 -13.64 0.21
CA GLY A 19 -1.04 -14.45 0.80
C GLY A 19 0.08 -13.60 1.41
N ASP A 20 0.70 -14.12 2.47
CA ASP A 20 1.78 -13.47 3.23
C ASP A 20 2.90 -12.92 2.35
N GLY A 21 3.40 -13.71 1.40
CA GLY A 21 4.47 -13.27 0.49
C GLY A 21 4.06 -12.12 -0.46
N VAL A 22 2.76 -11.95 -0.73
CA VAL A 22 2.23 -10.81 -1.48
C VAL A 22 2.24 -9.55 -0.60
N VAL A 23 1.79 -9.67 0.65
CA VAL A 23 1.83 -8.56 1.62
C VAL A 23 3.26 -8.14 1.90
N GLU A 24 4.13 -9.08 2.24
CA GLU A 24 5.53 -8.80 2.57
C GLU A 24 6.24 -8.10 1.41
N GLY A 25 6.00 -8.56 0.17
CA GLY A 25 6.51 -7.90 -1.03
C GLY A 25 6.00 -6.47 -1.17
N PHE A 26 4.70 -6.24 -0.98
CA PHE A 26 4.11 -4.91 -1.10
C PHE A 26 4.60 -3.94 -0.01
N VAL A 27 4.59 -4.36 1.25
CA VAL A 27 5.08 -3.55 2.38
C VAL A 27 6.57 -3.28 2.23
N GLY A 28 7.35 -4.29 1.81
CA GLY A 28 8.77 -4.13 1.53
C GLY A 28 9.04 -3.08 0.45
N TRP A 29 8.27 -3.08 -0.65
CA TRP A 29 8.32 -2.03 -1.68
C TRP A 29 7.92 -0.66 -1.11
N LEU A 30 6.83 -0.59 -0.36
CA LEU A 30 6.32 0.66 0.19
C LEU A 30 7.37 1.33 1.08
N LEU A 31 7.91 0.59 2.06
CA LEU A 31 8.84 1.13 3.05
C LEU A 31 10.24 1.36 2.48
N ASN A 32 10.77 0.45 1.67
CA ASN A 32 12.18 0.48 1.27
C ASN A 32 12.44 1.09 -0.11
N ASN A 33 11.41 1.28 -0.94
CA ASN A 33 11.55 1.84 -2.27
C ASN A 33 10.73 3.10 -2.44
N TYR A 34 9.42 3.04 -2.16
CA TYR A 34 8.52 4.15 -2.44
C TYR A 34 8.70 5.30 -1.45
N LEU A 35 8.55 5.05 -0.15
CA LEU A 35 8.63 6.08 0.88
C LEU A 35 10.04 6.61 1.11
N VAL A 36 11.08 5.83 0.80
CA VAL A 36 12.46 6.36 0.74
C VAL A 36 12.60 7.44 -0.34
N LYS A 37 11.92 7.27 -1.48
CA LYS A 37 11.94 8.25 -2.58
C LYS A 37 10.96 9.40 -2.36
N TYR A 38 9.84 9.12 -1.69
CA TYR A 38 8.78 10.07 -1.39
C TYR A 38 8.46 10.02 0.11
N PRO A 39 9.25 10.69 0.97
CA PRO A 39 9.10 10.59 2.43
C PRO A 39 7.78 11.15 2.96
N SER A 40 7.09 11.97 2.19
CA SER A 40 5.75 12.49 2.49
C SER A 40 4.91 12.49 1.22
N VAL A 41 3.72 11.88 1.28
CA VAL A 41 2.89 11.64 0.10
C VAL A 41 1.40 11.58 0.46
N GLY A 42 0.55 12.20 -0.36
CA GLY A 42 -0.89 12.06 -0.23
C GLY A 42 -1.36 10.64 -0.56
N LEU A 43 -2.32 10.12 0.19
CA LEU A 43 -2.83 8.75 0.08
C LEU A 43 -3.36 8.47 -1.33
N VAL A 44 -4.14 9.39 -1.92
CA VAL A 44 -4.65 9.24 -3.28
C VAL A 44 -3.50 9.16 -4.29
N ARG A 45 -2.45 9.96 -4.10
CA ARG A 45 -1.26 9.91 -4.97
C ARG A 45 -0.55 8.57 -4.85
N LEU A 46 -0.36 8.07 -3.62
CA LEU A 46 0.19 6.73 -3.38
C LEU A 46 -0.62 5.66 -4.10
N VAL A 47 -1.96 5.70 -4.01
CA VAL A 47 -2.84 4.72 -4.68
C VAL A 47 -2.69 4.77 -6.20
N ILE A 48 -2.61 5.96 -6.79
CA ILE A 48 -2.38 6.12 -8.22
C ILE A 48 -1.01 5.57 -8.63
N ASP A 49 0.02 5.82 -7.82
CA ASP A 49 1.36 5.31 -8.08
C ASP A 49 1.44 3.78 -7.92
N VAL A 50 0.73 3.21 -6.94
CA VAL A 50 0.54 1.75 -6.80
C VAL A 50 -0.15 1.19 -8.04
N LEU A 51 -1.23 1.84 -8.50
CA LEU A 51 -1.96 1.43 -9.69
C LEU A 51 -1.07 1.43 -10.94
N ARG A 52 -0.19 2.43 -11.09
CA ARG A 52 0.68 2.61 -12.26
C ARG A 52 2.02 1.90 -12.16
N SER A 53 2.40 1.40 -10.98
CA SER A 53 3.71 0.78 -10.76
C SER A 53 3.88 -0.53 -11.54
N GLY A 54 4.97 -0.61 -12.30
CA GLY A 54 5.42 -1.84 -12.95
C GLY A 54 6.26 -2.76 -12.04
N ASP A 55 6.51 -2.39 -10.79
CA ASP A 55 7.28 -3.24 -9.85
C ASP A 55 6.54 -4.56 -9.63
N ALA A 56 7.25 -5.69 -9.78
CA ALA A 56 6.66 -7.02 -9.70
C ALA A 56 5.97 -7.29 -8.35
N ARG A 57 6.44 -6.71 -7.25
CA ARG A 57 5.82 -6.82 -5.92
C ARG A 57 4.45 -6.13 -5.89
N VAL A 58 4.38 -4.95 -6.50
CA VAL A 58 3.14 -4.16 -6.59
C VAL A 58 2.17 -4.76 -7.59
N VAL A 59 2.65 -5.27 -8.73
CA VAL A 59 1.84 -6.01 -9.70
C VAL A 59 1.19 -7.22 -9.05
N ARG A 60 1.95 -8.02 -8.26
CA ARG A 60 1.40 -9.17 -7.54
C ARG A 60 0.34 -8.76 -6.52
N PHE A 61 0.56 -7.68 -5.79
CA PHE A 61 -0.42 -7.13 -4.84
C PHE A 61 -1.72 -6.74 -5.54
N ARG A 62 -1.65 -5.99 -6.64
CA ARG A 62 -2.82 -5.60 -7.44
C ARG A 62 -3.59 -6.82 -7.96
N ARG A 63 -2.89 -7.82 -8.50
CA ARG A 63 -3.51 -9.05 -8.99
C ARG A 63 -4.21 -9.83 -7.87
N ALA A 64 -3.62 -9.89 -6.68
CA ALA A 64 -4.25 -10.51 -5.52
C ALA A 64 -5.55 -9.81 -5.10
N LEU A 65 -5.71 -8.52 -5.41
CA LEU A 65 -6.95 -7.75 -5.22
C LEU A 65 -7.93 -7.85 -6.40
N GLY A 66 -7.60 -8.63 -7.43
CA GLY A 66 -8.40 -8.79 -8.65
C GLY A 66 -8.14 -7.73 -9.73
N ILE A 67 -7.07 -6.93 -9.60
CA ILE A 67 -6.68 -5.91 -10.58
C ILE A 67 -5.58 -6.48 -11.48
N ASN A 68 -5.99 -7.06 -12.61
CA ASN A 68 -5.07 -7.73 -13.54
C ASN A 68 -4.28 -6.77 -14.44
N SER A 69 -4.88 -5.63 -14.77
CA SER A 69 -4.30 -4.55 -15.55
C SER A 69 -4.68 -3.20 -14.95
N SER A 70 -3.77 -2.23 -15.00
CA SER A 70 -4.09 -0.85 -14.62
C SER A 70 -4.93 -0.12 -15.64
N ILE A 71 -5.01 -0.63 -16.87
CA ILE A 71 -5.80 -0.05 -17.96
C ILE A 71 -7.30 -0.22 -17.69
N ASP A 72 -7.67 -1.29 -17.00
CA ASP A 72 -9.06 -1.63 -16.69
C ASP A 72 -9.61 -0.86 -15.46
N VAL A 73 -8.80 0.04 -14.89
CA VAL A 73 -9.16 0.79 -13.69
C VAL A 73 -9.23 2.28 -14.03
N VAL A 74 -10.42 2.85 -13.90
CA VAL A 74 -10.59 4.30 -13.98
C VAL A 74 -10.15 4.90 -12.64
N VAL A 75 -9.29 5.92 -12.68
CA VAL A 75 -8.88 6.66 -11.46
C VAL A 75 -10.05 7.52 -10.98
N ASN A 76 -10.96 6.89 -10.24
CA ASN A 76 -12.18 7.49 -9.73
C ASN A 76 -12.69 6.69 -8.53
N ILE A 77 -13.15 7.35 -7.47
CA ILE A 77 -13.70 6.66 -6.29
C ILE A 77 -15.01 5.89 -6.56
N ASN A 78 -15.67 6.15 -7.69
CA ASN A 78 -16.84 5.39 -8.13
C ASN A 78 -16.45 4.13 -8.91
N ASP A 79 -15.17 3.96 -9.30
CA ASP A 79 -14.67 2.73 -9.87
C ASP A 79 -14.44 1.70 -8.74
N PRO A 80 -15.12 0.54 -8.75
CA PRO A 80 -15.02 -0.44 -7.67
C PRO A 80 -13.60 -0.99 -7.47
N LEU A 81 -12.80 -1.11 -8.53
CA LEU A 81 -11.43 -1.60 -8.46
C LEU A 81 -10.51 -0.54 -7.88
N PHE A 82 -10.70 0.73 -8.26
CA PHE A 82 -9.97 1.83 -7.66
C PHE A 82 -10.26 1.95 -6.16
N THR A 83 -11.53 1.90 -5.77
CA THR A 83 -11.94 1.97 -4.36
C THR A 83 -11.47 0.78 -3.55
N ARG A 84 -11.45 -0.42 -4.15
CA ARG A 84 -10.82 -1.59 -3.52
C ARG A 84 -9.33 -1.37 -3.28
N LEU A 85 -8.60 -0.83 -4.26
CA LEU A 85 -7.17 -0.54 -4.11
C LEU A 85 -6.92 0.53 -3.04
N LEU A 86 -7.68 1.62 -3.07
CA LEU A 86 -7.62 2.67 -2.06
C LEU A 86 -7.85 2.10 -0.65
N THR A 87 -8.85 1.24 -0.49
CA THR A 87 -9.16 0.58 0.78
C THR A 87 -8.01 -0.32 1.25
N ALA A 88 -7.46 -1.14 0.35
CA ALA A 88 -6.35 -2.04 0.68
C ALA A 88 -5.07 -1.27 1.07
N VAL A 89 -4.76 -0.18 0.35
CA VAL A 89 -3.64 0.71 0.70
C VAL A 89 -3.90 1.36 2.07
N ARG A 90 -5.10 1.89 2.31
CA ARG A 90 -5.45 2.52 3.60
C ARG A 90 -5.35 1.53 4.77
N ILE A 91 -5.80 0.29 4.60
CA ILE A 91 -5.64 -0.78 5.61
C ILE A 91 -4.14 -1.04 5.87
N THR A 92 -3.33 -1.11 4.81
CA THR A 92 -1.86 -1.28 4.92
C THR A 92 -1.23 -0.13 5.70
N ILE A 93 -1.58 1.12 5.38
CA ILE A 93 -1.10 2.30 6.10
C ILE A 93 -1.46 2.23 7.58
N LYS A 94 -2.72 1.93 7.92
CA LYS A 94 -3.15 1.83 9.32
C LYS A 94 -2.41 0.75 10.10
N ALA A 95 -2.12 -0.40 9.49
CA ALA A 95 -1.33 -1.44 10.16
C ALA A 95 0.12 -0.97 10.42
N LEU A 96 0.71 -0.24 9.48
CA LEU A 96 2.08 0.28 9.61
C LEU A 96 2.18 1.44 10.63
N VAL A 97 1.14 2.25 10.76
CA VAL A 97 1.07 3.29 11.81
C VAL A 97 1.06 2.67 13.21
N LYS A 98 0.33 1.56 13.42
CA LYS A 98 0.27 0.87 14.73
C LYS A 98 1.65 0.44 15.25
N VAL A 99 2.57 0.12 14.34
CA VAL A 99 3.93 -0.34 14.64
C VAL A 99 4.96 0.79 14.54
N GLY A 100 4.53 2.04 14.33
CA GLY A 100 5.36 3.22 14.38
C GLY A 100 6.35 3.39 13.23
N VAL A 101 6.21 2.64 12.13
CA VAL A 101 7.16 2.75 10.99
C VAL A 101 6.81 3.90 10.02
N ILE A 102 5.57 4.36 10.07
CA ILE A 102 5.07 5.50 9.30
C ILE A 102 4.09 6.30 10.17
N GLU A 103 3.88 7.55 9.81
CA GLU A 103 2.83 8.40 10.35
C GLU A 103 1.75 8.61 9.27
N TYR A 104 0.49 8.67 9.69
CA TYR A 104 -0.62 9.01 8.81
C TYR A 104 -1.40 10.18 9.39
N VAL A 105 -1.31 11.34 8.74
CA VAL A 105 -2.05 12.54 9.11
C VAL A 105 -3.44 12.45 8.46
N GLU A 106 -4.42 11.92 9.19
CA GLU A 106 -5.75 11.59 8.63
C GLU A 106 -6.44 12.80 8.01
N ASP A 107 -6.35 13.98 8.64
CA ASP A 107 -6.99 15.22 8.17
C ASP A 107 -6.44 15.72 6.82
N LEU A 108 -5.19 15.39 6.53
CA LEU A 108 -4.51 15.75 5.27
C LEU A 108 -4.48 14.58 4.29
N GLU A 109 -4.89 13.38 4.72
CA GLU A 109 -4.64 12.11 4.05
C GLU A 109 -3.19 11.95 3.61
N VAL A 110 -2.22 12.37 4.42
CA VAL A 110 -0.78 12.32 4.11
C VAL A 110 -0.11 11.19 4.88
N VAL A 111 0.69 10.39 4.18
CA VAL A 111 1.54 9.35 4.72
C VAL A 111 2.98 9.88 4.79
N ASN A 112 3.59 9.82 5.97
CA ASN A 112 4.99 10.16 6.17
C ASN A 112 5.79 8.91 6.57
N LEU A 113 6.99 8.78 6.01
CA LEU A 113 7.97 7.85 6.55
C LEU A 113 8.47 8.42 7.89
N VAL A 114 8.46 7.60 8.94
CA VAL A 114 9.16 7.96 10.17
C VAL A 114 10.65 7.78 9.90
N GLY A 115 11.40 8.88 9.92
CA GLY A 115 12.86 8.85 9.87
C GLY A 115 13.43 8.53 11.25
N ASP A 116 14.53 7.78 11.27
CA ASP A 116 15.42 7.74 12.43
C ASP A 116 16.09 9.11 12.64
#